data_AF-A0A1A3C4B5-F1
#
_entry.id   AF-A0A1A3C4B5-F1
#
_cell.length_a   1.000
_cell.length_b   1.000
_cell.length_c   1.000
_cell.angle_alpha   90.00
_cell.angle_beta   90.00
_cell.angle_gamma   90.00
#
_symmetry.space_group_name_H-M   'P 1'
#
loop_
_entity.id
_entity.type
_entity.pdbx_description
1 polymer ?
#
loop_
_entity_poly.entity_id
_entity_poly.type
_entity_poly.pdbx_seq_one_letter_code
_entity_poly.pdbx_strand_id
1 'polypeptide(L)'
;MIPEGGLHVDVSRKTVGAWQTGDAMGIFEALPGLWAGWQTECWEDRFDRQVLGCGGALRVPAVDLAAGAQIAKEWIERRVFQSFEDSPAGQIEKLAGLLAPLGPGLVVNDDARGEGSVRPRADEWARFVAACGELGPARAESA
;
A
#
# COMPACT_ATOMS: atom_id res chain seq x y z
N MET A 1 -13.96 0.74 -2.86
CA MET A 1 -13.17 0.72 -1.60
C MET A 1 -12.55 -0.67 -1.51
N ILE A 2 -11.22 -0.74 -1.40
CA ILE A 2 -10.49 -2.00 -1.20
C ILE A 2 -10.42 -2.24 0.30
N PRO A 3 -10.71 -3.45 0.83
CA PRO A 3 -10.60 -3.69 2.26
C PRO A 3 -9.14 -3.63 2.69
N GLU A 4 -8.86 -2.86 3.74
CA GLU A 4 -7.49 -2.65 4.24
C GLU A 4 -7.08 -3.67 5.31
N GLY A 5 -8.02 -4.51 5.75
CA GLY A 5 -7.78 -5.60 6.67
C GLY A 5 -9.04 -6.39 6.99
N GLY A 6 -8.86 -7.49 7.73
CA GLY A 6 -9.95 -8.38 8.09
C GLY A 6 -9.58 -9.40 9.16
N LEU A 7 -10.62 -9.98 9.76
CA LEU A 7 -10.54 -11.01 10.78
C LEU A 7 -11.37 -12.22 10.35
N HIS A 8 -10.79 -13.41 10.47
CA HIS A 8 -11.49 -14.68 10.38
C HIS A 8 -11.54 -15.33 11.76
N VAL A 9 -12.72 -15.71 12.22
CA VAL A 9 -12.93 -16.35 13.53
C VAL A 9 -13.58 -17.71 13.32
N ASP A 10 -12.85 -18.77 13.65
CA ASP A 10 -13.38 -20.13 13.69
C ASP A 10 -13.64 -20.51 15.16
N VAL A 11 -14.91 -20.45 15.55
CA VAL A 11 -15.35 -20.75 16.91
C VAL A 11 -15.15 -22.22 17.26
N SER A 12 -15.33 -23.12 16.30
CA SER A 12 -15.24 -24.56 16.52
C SER A 12 -13.80 -24.98 16.85
N ARG A 13 -12.83 -24.34 16.19
CA ARG A 13 -11.40 -24.61 16.38
C ARG A 13 -10.75 -23.66 17.38
N LYS A 14 -11.49 -22.66 17.87
CA LYS A 14 -10.96 -21.54 18.66
C LYS A 14 -9.73 -20.91 18.00
N THR A 15 -9.84 -20.59 16.71
CA THR A 15 -8.78 -19.90 15.97
C THR A 15 -9.23 -18.53 15.49
N VAL A 16 -8.29 -17.60 15.46
CA VAL A 16 -8.48 -16.25 14.91
C VAL A 16 -7.32 -15.94 13.98
N GLY A 17 -7.63 -15.72 12.71
CA GLY A 17 -6.68 -15.24 11.71
C GLY A 17 -6.94 -13.78 11.38
N ALA A 18 -5.89 -12.97 11.31
CA ALA A 18 -5.99 -11.56 10.96
C ALA A 18 -5.05 -11.22 9.80
N TRP A 19 -5.48 -10.32 8.91
CA TRP A 19 -4.66 -9.77 7.85
C TRP A 19 -4.93 -8.26 7.71
N GLN A 20 -3.94 -7.53 7.20
CA GLN A 20 -4.10 -6.15 6.77
C GLN A 20 -3.07 -5.74 5.71
N THR A 21 -3.39 -4.72 4.91
CA THR A 21 -2.54 -4.21 3.82
C THR A 21 -1.75 -2.95 4.17
N GLY A 22 -1.97 -2.37 5.35
CA GLY A 22 -1.19 -1.24 5.87
C GLY A 22 -0.28 -1.62 7.02
N ASP A 23 0.46 -0.66 7.58
CA ASP A 23 1.12 -0.86 8.88
C ASP A 23 0.08 -0.81 10.01
N ALA A 24 -0.19 -1.96 10.63
CA ALA A 24 -1.04 -2.01 11.82
C ALA A 24 -0.12 -1.98 13.01
N MET A 25 -0.11 -0.85 13.70
CA MET A 25 0.65 -0.64 14.92
C MET A 25 0.37 -1.73 15.97
N GLY A 26 1.12 -2.82 15.95
CA GLY A 26 1.12 -3.83 17.01
C GLY A 26 -0.09 -4.77 17.05
N ILE A 27 -0.97 -4.80 16.04
CA ILE A 27 -2.22 -5.58 16.16
C ILE A 27 -1.94 -7.08 16.25
N PHE A 28 -0.98 -7.57 15.47
CA PHE A 28 -0.66 -9.00 15.42
C PHE A 28 0.01 -9.45 16.73
N GLU A 29 0.79 -8.57 17.35
CA GLU A 29 1.40 -8.76 18.65
C GLU A 29 0.36 -8.72 19.78
N ALA A 30 -0.69 -7.93 19.65
CA ALA A 30 -1.77 -7.82 20.64
C ALA A 30 -2.78 -8.98 20.58
N LEU A 31 -2.94 -9.63 19.42
CA LEU A 31 -3.96 -10.68 19.21
C LEU A 31 -3.95 -11.81 20.25
N PRO A 32 -2.80 -12.42 20.61
CA PRO A 32 -2.77 -13.48 21.62
C PRO A 32 -3.31 -13.03 22.99
N GLY A 33 -3.08 -11.76 23.36
CA GLY A 33 -3.57 -11.19 24.62
C GLY A 33 -5.07 -10.89 24.57
N LEU A 34 -5.57 -10.41 23.43
CA LEU A 34 -6.99 -10.12 23.23
C LEU A 34 -7.85 -11.40 23.14
N TRP A 35 -7.29 -12.49 22.60
CA TRP A 35 -7.96 -13.76 22.38
C TRP A 35 -7.33 -14.87 23.24
N ALA A 36 -7.27 -14.64 24.56
CA ALA A 36 -6.68 -15.58 25.50
C ALA A 36 -7.33 -16.97 25.40
N GLY A 37 -6.48 -18.00 25.24
CA GLY A 37 -6.91 -19.39 25.10
C GLY A 37 -7.41 -19.78 23.69
N TRP A 38 -7.28 -18.88 22.71
CA TRP A 38 -7.48 -19.17 21.29
C TRP A 38 -6.14 -19.24 20.57
N GLN A 39 -6.07 -19.97 19.47
CA GLN A 39 -4.93 -19.90 18.56
C GLN A 39 -5.07 -18.65 17.70
N THR A 40 -4.01 -17.85 17.60
CA THR A 40 -4.01 -16.64 16.79
C THR A 40 -3.01 -16.78 15.65
N GLU A 41 -3.38 -16.32 14.46
CA GLU A 41 -2.56 -16.41 13.26
C GLU A 41 -2.42 -15.02 12.62
N CYS A 42 -1.18 -14.63 12.36
CA CYS A 42 -0.87 -13.50 11.50
C CYS A 42 -0.86 -13.97 10.05
N TRP A 43 -1.74 -13.42 9.24
CA TRP A 43 -1.81 -13.69 7.80
C TRP A 43 -1.21 -12.54 6.98
N GLU A 44 -0.60 -11.53 7.60
CA GLU A 44 0.01 -10.39 6.90
C GLU A 44 -0.97 -9.74 5.92
N ASP A 45 -0.67 -9.66 4.63
CA ASP A 45 -1.53 -9.09 3.58
C ASP A 45 -2.43 -10.14 2.88
N ARG A 46 -2.49 -11.37 3.41
CA ARG A 46 -3.11 -12.53 2.76
C ARG A 46 -4.62 -12.60 2.97
N PHE A 47 -5.35 -11.66 2.38
CA PHE A 47 -6.82 -11.65 2.40
C PHE A 47 -7.42 -12.93 1.80
N ASP A 48 -6.71 -13.60 0.88
CA ASP A 48 -7.11 -14.86 0.27
C ASP A 48 -7.31 -15.98 1.30
N ARG A 49 -6.57 -15.96 2.41
CA ARG A 49 -6.76 -16.91 3.53
C ARG A 49 -8.14 -16.77 4.18
N GLN A 50 -8.63 -15.54 4.33
CA GLN A 50 -9.97 -15.31 4.85
C GLN A 50 -11.04 -15.82 3.89
N VAL A 51 -10.87 -15.60 2.58
CA VAL A 51 -11.81 -16.08 1.55
C VAL A 51 -11.89 -17.61 1.58
N LEU A 52 -10.74 -18.28 1.63
CA LEU A 52 -10.67 -19.74 1.75
C LEU A 52 -11.33 -20.23 3.05
N GLY A 53 -11.03 -19.60 4.19
CA GLY A 53 -11.59 -19.96 5.48
C GLY A 53 -13.11 -19.81 5.56
N CYS A 54 -13.68 -18.85 4.83
CA CYS A 54 -15.14 -18.65 4.77
C CYS A 54 -15.88 -19.64 3.87
N GLY A 55 -15.19 -20.51 3.13
CA GLY A 55 -15.82 -21.61 2.39
C GLY A 55 -16.93 -21.18 1.42
N GLY A 56 -16.80 -20.01 0.79
CA GLY A 56 -17.81 -19.45 -0.12
C GLY A 56 -18.91 -18.61 0.56
N ALA A 57 -18.94 -18.52 1.89
CA ALA A 57 -19.84 -17.62 2.62
C ALA A 57 -19.46 -16.14 2.48
N LEU A 58 -18.18 -15.85 2.19
CA LEU A 58 -17.69 -14.52 1.89
C LEU A 58 -17.65 -14.31 0.37
N ARG A 59 -18.40 -13.33 -0.13
CA ARG A 59 -18.34 -12.90 -1.52
C ARG A 59 -17.43 -11.67 -1.63
N VAL A 60 -16.35 -11.79 -2.39
CA VAL A 60 -15.43 -10.69 -2.68
C VAL A 60 -15.69 -10.17 -4.09
N PRO A 61 -15.87 -8.85 -4.29
CA PRO A 61 -15.99 -8.28 -5.62
C PRO A 61 -14.76 -8.60 -6.47
N ALA A 62 -14.97 -8.88 -7.77
CA ALA A 62 -13.86 -9.01 -8.70
C ALA A 62 -13.05 -7.71 -8.75
N VAL A 63 -11.72 -7.85 -8.85
CA VAL A 63 -10.83 -6.71 -9.01
C VAL A 63 -11.00 -6.15 -10.43
N ASP A 64 -11.36 -4.88 -10.53
CA ASP A 64 -11.37 -4.15 -11.79
C ASP A 64 -9.94 -3.70 -12.13
N LEU A 65 -9.24 -4.51 -12.94
CA LEU A 65 -7.87 -4.23 -13.35
C LEU A 65 -7.75 -2.97 -14.21
N ALA A 66 -8.77 -2.65 -15.01
CA ALA A 66 -8.75 -1.46 -15.84
C ALA A 66 -8.87 -0.20 -14.98
N ALA A 67 -9.83 -0.19 -14.05
CA ALA A 67 -9.95 0.91 -13.08
C ALA A 67 -8.71 1.03 -12.19
N GLY A 68 -8.17 -0.10 -11.71
CA GLY A 68 -6.95 -0.14 -10.91
C GLY A 68 -5.73 0.42 -11.66
N ALA A 69 -5.55 0.04 -12.92
CA ALA A 69 -4.45 0.53 -13.76
C ALA A 69 -4.56 2.03 -14.04
N GLN A 70 -5.78 2.54 -14.25
CA GLN A 70 -6.00 3.97 -14.43
C GLN A 70 -5.65 4.77 -13.16
N ILE A 71 -6.09 4.29 -11.99
CA ILE A 71 -5.73 4.90 -10.69
C ILE A 71 -4.21 4.86 -10.48
N ALA A 72 -3.57 3.73 -10.75
CA ALA A 72 -2.12 3.58 -10.62
C ALA A 72 -1.38 4.54 -11.56
N LYS A 73 -1.82 4.65 -12.82
CA LYS A 73 -1.26 5.59 -13.79
C LYS A 73 -1.35 7.03 -13.29
N GLU A 74 -2.53 7.49 -12.88
CA GLU A 74 -2.73 8.86 -12.38
C GLU A 74 -1.87 9.15 -11.14
N TRP A 75 -1.77 8.19 -10.22
CA TRP A 75 -0.95 8.32 -9.03
C TRP A 75 0.54 8.41 -9.35
N ILE A 76 1.05 7.53 -10.23
CA ILE A 76 2.45 7.54 -10.66
C ILE A 76 2.75 8.80 -11.46
N GLU A 77 1.86 9.23 -12.35
CA GLU A 77 2.02 10.46 -13.13
C GLU A 77 2.21 11.67 -12.21
N ARG A 78 1.33 11.81 -11.21
CA ARG A 78 1.47 12.86 -10.18
C ARG A 78 2.79 12.76 -9.45
N ARG A 79 3.28 11.56 -9.13
CA ARG A 79 4.53 11.35 -8.40
C ARG A 79 5.78 11.63 -9.25
N VAL A 80 5.76 11.23 -10.52
CA VAL A 80 6.87 11.42 -11.48
C VAL A 80 7.00 12.88 -11.90
N PHE A 81 5.87 13.56 -12.11
CA PHE A 81 5.81 14.95 -12.56
C PHE A 81 5.48 15.93 -11.43
N GLN A 82 5.64 15.52 -10.17
CA GLN A 82 5.50 16.43 -9.03
C GLN A 82 6.49 17.59 -9.12
N SER A 83 6.13 18.70 -8.48
CA SER A 83 7.02 19.84 -8.28
C SER A 83 8.24 19.46 -7.43
N PHE A 84 9.29 20.28 -7.47
CA PHE A 84 10.43 20.08 -6.58
C PHE A 84 9.99 20.18 -5.11
N GLU A 85 9.14 21.16 -4.79
CA GLU A 85 8.62 21.43 -3.46
C GLU A 85 7.89 20.22 -2.86
N ASP A 86 7.16 19.48 -3.69
CA ASP A 86 6.40 18.28 -3.29
C ASP A 86 7.24 16.99 -3.37
N SER A 87 8.50 17.09 -3.80
CA SER A 87 9.42 15.95 -3.87
C SER A 87 10.06 15.64 -2.50
N PRO A 88 10.61 14.42 -2.30
CA PRO A 88 11.35 14.09 -1.08
C PRO A 88 12.48 15.09 -0.78
N ALA A 89 13.23 15.50 -1.80
CA ALA A 89 14.32 16.47 -1.65
C ALA A 89 13.80 17.86 -1.22
N GLY A 90 12.70 18.33 -1.82
CA GLY A 90 12.06 19.59 -1.42
C GLY A 90 11.51 19.57 0.00
N GLN A 91 10.95 18.43 0.45
CA GLN A 91 10.51 18.26 1.83
C GLN A 91 11.69 18.24 2.82
N ILE A 92 12.81 17.61 2.45
CA ILE A 92 14.05 17.64 3.25
C ILE A 92 14.58 19.08 3.37
N GLU A 93 14.61 19.84 2.27
CA GLU A 93 15.05 21.24 2.28
C GLU A 93 14.15 22.10 3.18
N LYS A 94 12.83 21.90 3.08
CA LYS A 94 11.86 22.57 3.95
C LYS A 94 12.10 22.26 5.42
N LEU A 95 12.33 20.99 5.77
CA LEU A 95 12.64 20.57 7.14
C LEU A 95 13.95 21.19 7.63
N ALA A 96 14.99 21.24 6.79
CA ALA A 96 16.26 21.88 7.11
C ALA A 96 16.06 23.36 7.48
N GLY A 97 15.29 24.10 6.68
CA GLY A 97 14.97 25.50 6.94
C GLY A 97 14.21 25.71 8.27
N LEU A 98 13.30 24.81 8.61
CA LEU A 98 12.57 24.85 9.89
C LEU A 98 13.48 24.58 11.10
N LEU A 99 14.48 23.71 10.95
CA LEU A 99 15.37 23.29 12.02
C LEU A 99 16.60 24.19 12.18
N ALA A 100 16.96 24.97 11.16
CA ALA A 100 18.14 25.84 11.16
C ALA A 100 18.23 26.79 12.39
N PRO A 101 17.13 27.41 12.89
CA PRO A 101 17.19 28.26 14.08
C PRO A 101 17.44 27.49 15.39
N LEU A 102 17.13 26.19 15.42
CA LEU A 102 17.23 25.33 16.61
C LEU A 102 18.57 24.61 16.72
N GLY A 103 19.27 24.43 15.59
CA GLY A 103 20.55 23.73 15.51
C GLY A 103 21.56 24.49 14.65
N PRO A 104 22.22 25.53 15.18
CA PRO A 104 23.29 26.22 14.46
C PRO A 104 24.45 25.24 14.22
N GLY A 105 24.57 24.76 12.98
CA GLY A 105 25.53 23.71 12.58
C GLY A 105 24.89 22.43 12.02
N LEU A 106 23.55 22.34 12.00
CA LEU A 106 22.87 21.26 11.27
C LEU A 106 23.08 21.46 9.77
N VAL A 107 23.81 20.53 9.15
CA VAL A 107 24.05 20.50 7.70
C VAL A 107 23.36 19.28 7.12
N VAL A 108 22.47 19.50 6.14
CA VAL A 108 21.93 18.41 5.33
C VAL A 108 22.97 18.04 4.29
N ASN A 109 23.35 16.75 4.25
CA ASN A 109 24.25 16.23 3.23
C ASN A 109 23.66 16.46 1.83
N ASP A 110 24.48 16.87 0.88
CA ASP A 110 24.10 17.07 -0.51
C ASP A 110 23.52 15.79 -1.15
N ASP A 111 23.95 14.61 -0.69
CA ASP A 111 23.36 13.33 -1.11
C ASP A 111 21.87 13.21 -0.75
N ALA A 112 21.44 13.82 0.35
CA ALA A 112 20.04 13.86 0.76
C ALA A 112 19.21 14.90 -0.03
N ARG A 113 19.89 15.78 -0.77
CA ARG A 113 19.31 16.80 -1.66
C ARG A 113 19.33 16.39 -3.13
N GLY A 114 20.09 15.36 -3.49
CA GLY A 114 20.10 14.82 -4.84
C GLY A 114 18.70 14.36 -5.26
N GLU A 115 18.37 14.54 -6.55
CA GLU A 115 17.17 13.93 -7.16
C GLU A 115 17.34 12.40 -7.16
N GLY A 116 17.13 11.74 -6.02
CA GLY A 116 17.34 10.30 -5.84
C GLY A 116 16.32 9.42 -6.57
N SER A 117 15.41 10.04 -7.34
CA SER A 117 14.41 9.32 -8.14
C SER A 117 14.78 9.46 -9.61
N VAL A 118 15.35 8.42 -10.21
CA VAL A 118 15.52 8.37 -11.66
C VAL A 118 14.13 8.50 -12.30
N ARG A 119 13.89 9.62 -12.99
CA ARG A 119 12.65 9.81 -13.75
C ARG A 119 12.66 8.87 -14.97
N PRO A 120 11.51 8.28 -15.35
CA PRO A 120 11.42 7.50 -16.56
C PRO A 120 11.74 8.37 -17.78
N ARG A 121 12.43 7.80 -18.77
CA ARG A 121 12.55 8.46 -20.08
C ARG A 121 11.19 8.54 -20.76
N ALA A 122 11.04 9.45 -21.71
CA ALA A 122 9.79 9.63 -22.45
C ALA A 122 9.30 8.33 -23.14
N ASP A 123 10.23 7.52 -23.66
CA ASP A 123 9.91 6.23 -24.28
C ASP A 123 9.48 5.16 -23.27
N GLU A 124 10.00 5.20 -22.05
CA GLU A 124 9.60 4.31 -20.96
C GLU A 124 8.21 4.67 -20.45
N TRP A 125 7.94 5.96 -20.29
CA TRP A 125 6.62 6.45 -19.90
C TRP A 125 5.55 6.11 -20.93
N ALA A 126 5.83 6.32 -22.22
CA ALA A 126 4.89 6.00 -23.29
C ALA A 126 4.54 4.49 -23.32
N ARG A 127 5.53 3.62 -23.11
CA ARG A 127 5.31 2.17 -23.00
C ARG A 127 4.44 1.79 -21.80
N PHE A 128 4.68 2.41 -20.65
CA PHE A 128 3.85 2.20 -19.46
C PHE A 128 2.39 2.60 -19.71
N VAL A 129 2.16 3.79 -20.28
CA VAL A 129 0.81 4.27 -20.59
C VAL A 129 0.09 3.37 -21.60
N ALA A 130 0.81 2.89 -22.62
CA ALA A 130 0.26 1.94 -23.59
C ALA A 130 -0.19 0.64 -22.90
N ALA A 131 0.66 0.06 -22.04
CA ALA A 131 0.33 -1.16 -21.30
C ALA A 131 -0.89 -1.00 -20.38
N CYS A 132 -1.05 0.15 -19.72
CA CYS A 132 -2.27 0.44 -18.94
C CYS A 132 -3.53 0.45 -19.82
N GLY A 133 -3.43 0.91 -21.07
CA GLY A 133 -4.55 0.96 -22.01
C GLY A 133 -4.94 -0.39 -22.61
N GLU A 134 -4.07 -1.40 -22.52
CA GLU A 134 -4.36 -2.77 -22.98
C GLU A 134 -5.28 -3.53 -22.00
N LEU A 135 -5.42 -3.05 -20.77
CA LEU A 135 -6.26 -3.66 -19.75
C LEU A 135 -7.74 -3.30 -20.01
N GLY A 136 -8.48 -4.25 -20.60
CA GLY A 136 -9.93 -4.16 -20.73
C GLY A 136 -10.67 -4.38 -19.40
N PRO A 137 -11.97 -4.02 -19.32
CA PRO A 137 -12.77 -4.27 -18.12
C PRO A 137 -12.82 -5.77 -17.82
N ALA A 138 -12.63 -6.13 -16.55
CA ALA A 138 -12.66 -7.52 -16.11
C ALA A 138 -14.02 -8.15 -16.48
N ARG A 139 -14.01 -9.27 -17.20
CA ARG A 139 -15.22 -10.10 -17.33
C ARG A 139 -15.51 -10.69 -15.95
N ALA A 140 -16.63 -10.31 -15.35
CA ALA A 140 -17.14 -10.98 -14.18
C ALA A 140 -17.50 -12.42 -14.56
N GLU A 141 -16.63 -13.38 -14.26
CA GLU A 141 -17.04 -14.78 -14.24
C GLU A 141 -18.04 -14.96 -13.09
N SER A 142 -19.28 -15.24 -13.46
CA SER A 142 -20.35 -15.58 -12.53
C SER A 142 -20.10 -16.99 -12.00
N ALA A 143 -19.92 -17.12 -10.69
CA ALA A 143 -20.01 -18.40 -9.96
C ALA A 143 -20.57 -18.16 -8.55
#